data_AF-A0A7C9FAD0-F1
#
_entry.id   AF-A0A7C9FAD0-F1
#
_cell.length_a   1.000
_cell.length_b   1.000
_cell.length_c   1.000
_cell.angle_alpha   90.00
_cell.angle_beta   90.00
_cell.angle_gamma   90.00
#
_symmetry.space_group_name_H-M   'P 1'
#
loop_
_entity.id
_entity.type
_entity.pdbx_description
1 polymer ?
#
loop_
_entity_poly.entity_id
_entity_poly.type
_entity_poly.pdbx_seq_one_letter_code
_entity_poly.pdbx_strand_id
1 'polypeptide(L)'
;MQVAKLLNVVGASCKRHDLLREKQAERVKEALSNGNIESGRGLNQELAPVRAGDTRWGSHYRSLMNVSKLFDAIMDVLEFIELEGETSTIRNEASSHIAYLSSFDFAFTMHLMLAILGITHDLSQALQKRDQNIANAMDLVKTTKQQLETMRKDGWDTLMHKTSTFCEKHGISVPSMSDKWAPLGRPRRNVEERSYDFHYRIEIFYTI
;
A
#
# COMPACT_ATOMS: atom_id res chain seq x y z
N MET A 1 -10.84 -4.20 0.55
CA MET A 1 -11.52 -5.39 0.00
C MET A 1 -10.61 -6.31 -0.85
N GLN A 2 -9.49 -5.84 -1.44
CA GLN A 2 -8.48 -6.71 -2.10
C GLN A 2 -7.24 -7.00 -1.24
N VAL A 3 -6.68 -5.98 -0.55
CA VAL A 3 -5.55 -6.18 0.38
C VAL A 3 -5.88 -7.16 1.51
N ALA A 4 -7.12 -7.17 2.03
CA ALA A 4 -7.53 -8.14 3.04
C ALA A 4 -7.54 -9.58 2.49
N LYS A 5 -7.95 -9.78 1.23
CA LYS A 5 -7.93 -11.09 0.57
C LYS A 5 -6.50 -11.55 0.32
N LEU A 6 -5.63 -10.66 -0.15
CA LEU A 6 -4.19 -10.89 -0.27
C LEU A 6 -3.59 -11.37 1.06
N LEU A 7 -3.82 -10.64 2.15
CA LEU A 7 -3.27 -10.98 3.46
C LEU A 7 -3.81 -12.32 3.96
N ASN A 8 -5.05 -12.67 3.63
CA ASN A 8 -5.59 -14.00 3.93
C ASN A 8 -4.87 -15.10 3.14
N VAL A 9 -4.57 -14.89 1.84
CA VAL A 9 -3.86 -15.88 1.01
C VAL A 9 -2.44 -16.11 1.54
N VAL A 10 -1.70 -15.04 1.82
CA VAL A 10 -0.32 -15.08 2.33
C VAL A 10 -0.27 -15.65 3.75
N GLY A 11 -1.24 -15.31 4.60
CA GLY A 11 -1.30 -15.75 6.00
C GLY A 11 -2.09 -17.04 6.26
N ALA A 12 -2.57 -17.75 5.23
CA ALA A 12 -3.51 -18.86 5.40
C ALA A 12 -2.90 -20.13 6.02
N SER A 13 -1.57 -20.32 5.96
CA SER A 13 -0.92 -21.53 6.49
C SER A 13 0.39 -21.22 7.20
N CYS A 14 0.78 -22.09 8.14
CA CYS A 14 2.04 -21.96 8.87
C CYS A 14 3.24 -21.91 7.91
N LYS A 15 3.25 -22.77 6.87
CA LYS A 15 4.31 -22.79 5.86
C LYS A 15 4.49 -21.45 5.15
N ARG A 16 3.40 -20.78 4.75
CA ARG A 16 3.46 -19.48 4.07
C ARG A 16 3.88 -18.37 5.04
N HIS A 17 3.44 -18.45 6.29
CA HIS A 17 3.82 -17.52 7.33
C HIS A 17 5.32 -17.64 7.67
N ASP A 18 5.85 -18.86 7.75
CA ASP A 18 7.27 -19.10 8.00
C ASP A 18 8.13 -18.62 6.82
N LEU A 19 7.69 -18.88 5.59
CA LEU A 19 8.34 -18.36 4.39
C LEU A 19 8.37 -16.82 4.37
N LEU A 20 7.26 -16.17 4.70
CA LEU A 20 7.21 -14.70 4.80
C LEU A 20 8.22 -14.16 5.81
N ARG A 21 8.34 -14.81 6.98
CA ARG A 21 9.30 -14.44 8.03
C ARG A 21 10.73 -14.59 7.59
N GLU A 22 11.05 -15.73 6.97
CA GLU A 22 12.37 -16.02 6.42
C GLU A 22 12.75 -14.95 5.38
N LYS A 23 11.86 -14.68 4.43
CA LYS A 23 12.04 -13.67 3.39
C LYS A 23 12.16 -12.25 3.93
N GLN A 24 11.48 -11.93 5.03
CA GLN A 24 11.69 -10.66 5.73
C GLN A 24 13.08 -10.61 6.38
N ALA A 25 13.50 -11.67 7.07
CA ALA A 25 14.76 -11.73 7.78
C ALA A 25 15.98 -11.66 6.84
N GLU A 26 15.92 -12.35 5.70
CA GLU A 26 16.94 -12.28 4.64
C GLU A 26 17.16 -10.84 4.18
N ARG A 27 16.07 -10.12 3.88
CA ARG A 27 16.13 -8.73 3.39
C ARG A 27 16.64 -7.76 4.45
N VAL A 28 16.23 -7.93 5.71
CA VAL A 28 16.77 -7.12 6.82
C VAL A 28 18.28 -7.34 6.94
N LYS A 29 18.74 -8.59 6.83
CA LYS A 29 20.17 -8.91 6.87
C LYS A 29 20.92 -8.27 5.70
N GLU A 30 20.41 -8.37 4.47
CA GLU A 30 21.01 -7.72 3.30
C GLU A 30 21.07 -6.19 3.44
N ALA A 31 19.98 -5.56 3.89
CA ALA A 31 19.93 -4.12 4.09
C ALA A 31 20.90 -3.66 5.19
N LEU A 32 21.10 -4.44 6.25
CA LEU A 32 22.13 -4.20 7.26
C LEU A 32 23.53 -4.32 6.68
N SER A 33 23.81 -5.37 5.90
CA SER A 33 25.10 -5.58 5.24
C SER A 33 25.46 -4.47 4.26
N ASN A 34 24.46 -3.92 3.56
CA ASN A 34 24.64 -2.82 2.62
C ASN A 34 24.67 -1.43 3.28
N GLY A 35 24.48 -1.34 4.60
CA GLY A 35 24.43 -0.07 5.33
C GLY A 35 23.19 0.78 5.06
N ASN A 36 22.13 0.19 4.49
CA ASN A 36 20.89 0.88 4.15
C ASN A 36 19.99 1.12 5.38
N ILE A 37 20.16 0.34 6.45
CA ILE A 37 19.42 0.46 7.70
C ILE A 37 20.35 0.29 8.90
N GLU A 38 20.01 0.90 10.02
CA GLU A 38 20.75 0.78 11.27
C GLU A 38 20.30 -0.44 12.08
N SER A 39 21.24 -1.01 12.85
CA SER A 39 20.95 -2.03 13.85
C SER A 39 20.69 -1.38 15.20
N GLY A 40 19.64 -1.81 15.90
CA GLY A 40 19.29 -1.24 17.19
C GLY A 40 18.18 -2.00 17.90
N ARG A 41 18.10 -1.85 19.23
CA ARG A 41 17.10 -2.53 20.04
C ARG A 41 15.70 -2.02 19.69
N GLY A 42 14.86 -2.89 19.12
CA GLY A 42 13.51 -2.55 18.67
C GLY A 42 13.42 -2.10 17.20
N LEU A 43 14.54 -2.01 16.48
CA LEU A 43 14.55 -1.79 15.03
C LEU A 43 14.36 -3.11 14.28
N ASN A 44 13.86 -3.03 13.05
CA ASN A 44 13.77 -4.15 12.09
C ASN A 44 13.00 -5.37 12.62
N GLN A 45 12.02 -5.14 13.48
CA GLN A 45 11.18 -6.21 14.04
C GLN A 45 10.41 -6.95 12.96
N GLU A 46 10.13 -8.22 13.24
CA GLU A 46 9.23 -9.04 12.43
C GLU A 46 7.88 -8.34 12.27
N LEU A 47 7.44 -8.21 11.02
CA LEU A 47 6.16 -7.61 10.68
C LEU A 47 5.21 -8.73 10.29
N ALA A 48 4.13 -8.88 11.04
CA ALA A 48 3.09 -9.84 10.68
C ALA A 48 2.08 -9.22 9.70
N PRO A 49 1.45 -10.04 8.84
CA PRO A 49 0.21 -9.70 8.15
C PRO A 49 -0.89 -9.38 9.19
N VAL A 50 -1.01 -8.11 9.59
CA VAL A 50 -2.07 -7.71 10.54
C VAL A 50 -3.40 -7.78 9.79
N ARG A 51 -4.29 -8.67 10.25
CA ARG A 51 -5.68 -8.71 9.76
C ARG A 51 -6.31 -7.34 9.97
N ALA A 52 -6.84 -6.76 8.89
CA ALA A 52 -7.67 -5.57 9.00
C ALA A 52 -8.93 -5.95 9.78
N GLY A 53 -9.06 -5.47 11.02
CA GLY A 53 -10.34 -5.55 11.74
C GLY A 53 -11.32 -4.56 11.13
N ASP A 54 -12.54 -5.01 10.84
CA ASP A 54 -13.57 -4.33 10.02
C ASP A 54 -14.03 -2.93 10.51
N THR A 55 -13.53 -2.44 11.66
CA THR A 55 -14.10 -1.28 12.35
C THR A 55 -13.13 -0.15 12.71
N ARG A 56 -11.86 -0.17 12.28
CA ARG A 56 -10.93 0.90 12.69
C ARG A 56 -9.98 1.30 11.55
N TRP A 57 -10.06 2.53 11.06
CA TRP A 57 -9.18 3.07 10.01
C TRP A 57 -7.68 2.90 10.30
N GLY A 58 -7.30 2.91 11.59
CA GLY A 58 -5.93 2.61 12.01
C GLY A 58 -5.46 1.18 11.74
N SER A 59 -6.36 0.19 11.65
CA SER A 59 -6.01 -1.18 11.21
C SER A 59 -5.66 -1.18 9.73
N HIS A 60 -6.48 -0.54 8.89
CA HIS A 60 -6.24 -0.40 7.46
C HIS A 60 -4.93 0.34 7.16
N TYR A 61 -4.66 1.44 7.87
CA TYR A 61 -3.39 2.16 7.75
C TYR A 61 -2.20 1.23 8.05
N ARG A 62 -2.24 0.52 9.17
CA ARG A 62 -1.18 -0.43 9.55
C ARG A 62 -1.03 -1.58 8.57
N SER A 63 -2.13 -2.15 8.08
CA SER A 63 -2.09 -3.22 7.08
C SER A 63 -1.46 -2.75 5.76
N LEU A 64 -1.83 -1.57 5.25
CA LEU A 64 -1.22 -1.00 4.04
C LEU A 64 0.25 -0.68 4.24
N MET A 65 0.61 -0.13 5.41
CA MET A 65 2.00 0.14 5.77
C MET A 65 2.82 -1.15 5.79
N ASN A 66 2.28 -2.23 6.36
CA ASN A 66 2.97 -3.52 6.38
C ASN A 66 3.09 -4.12 4.98
N VAL A 67 2.06 -4.02 4.14
CA VAL A 67 2.14 -4.46 2.72
C VAL A 67 3.22 -3.69 1.97
N SER A 68 3.30 -2.36 2.15
CA SER A 68 4.34 -1.55 1.54
C SER A 68 5.75 -1.97 1.99
N LYS A 69 5.94 -2.25 3.29
CA LYS A 69 7.23 -2.67 3.85
C LYS A 69 7.62 -4.10 3.47
N LEU A 70 6.65 -4.99 3.34
CA LEU A 70 6.83 -6.42 3.07
C LEU A 70 6.63 -6.75 1.59
N PHE A 71 6.56 -5.76 0.70
CA PHE A 71 6.11 -5.95 -0.68
C PHE A 71 6.86 -7.10 -1.38
N ASP A 72 8.19 -7.08 -1.37
CA ASP A 72 8.99 -8.12 -2.03
C ASP A 72 8.80 -9.50 -1.38
N ALA A 73 8.72 -9.57 -0.04
CA ALA A 73 8.49 -10.84 0.65
C ALA A 73 7.08 -11.39 0.37
N ILE A 74 6.09 -10.52 0.19
CA ILE A 74 4.75 -10.90 -0.25
C ILE A 74 4.78 -11.42 -1.69
N MET A 75 5.50 -10.76 -2.59
CA MET A 75 5.69 -11.22 -3.97
C MET A 75 6.32 -12.61 -4.02
N ASP A 76 7.41 -12.85 -3.28
CA ASP A 76 8.05 -14.18 -3.19
C ASP A 76 7.06 -15.27 -2.74
N VAL A 77 6.25 -14.99 -1.72
CA VAL A 77 5.28 -15.96 -1.20
C VAL A 77 4.18 -16.22 -2.23
N LEU A 78 3.73 -15.20 -2.97
CA LEU A 78 2.73 -15.38 -4.02
C LEU A 78 3.29 -16.19 -5.19
N GLU A 79 4.52 -15.91 -5.64
CA GLU A 79 5.18 -16.66 -6.70
C GLU A 79 5.36 -18.13 -6.30
N PHE A 80 5.76 -18.38 -5.05
CA PHE A 80 5.80 -19.72 -4.49
C PHE A 80 4.42 -20.41 -4.55
N ILE A 81 3.35 -19.71 -4.17
CA ILE A 81 1.98 -20.27 -4.20
C ILE A 81 1.51 -20.51 -5.64
N GLU A 82 1.86 -19.65 -6.59
CA GLU A 82 1.52 -19.80 -8.01
C GLU A 82 2.15 -21.06 -8.60
N LEU A 83 3.39 -21.38 -8.20
CA LEU A 83 4.11 -22.57 -8.65
C LEU A 83 3.66 -23.84 -7.92
N GLU A 84 3.63 -23.81 -6.59
CA GLU A 84 3.50 -25.00 -5.71
C GLU A 84 2.10 -25.17 -5.10
N GLY A 85 1.13 -24.34 -5.52
CA GLY A 85 -0.22 -24.38 -4.97
C GLY A 85 -0.95 -25.70 -5.25
N GLU A 86 -1.55 -26.27 -4.20
CA GLU A 86 -2.22 -27.58 -4.23
C GLU A 86 -3.34 -27.70 -5.27
N THR A 87 -4.02 -26.59 -5.57
CA THR A 87 -5.14 -26.53 -6.52
C THR A 87 -4.91 -25.47 -7.58
N SER A 88 -5.48 -25.66 -8.77
CA SER A 88 -5.47 -24.62 -9.82
C SER A 88 -6.13 -23.33 -9.36
N THR A 89 -7.17 -23.40 -8.52
CA THR A 89 -7.82 -22.22 -7.94
C THR A 89 -6.85 -21.38 -7.12
N ILE A 90 -6.11 -22.00 -6.19
CA ILE A 90 -5.14 -21.29 -5.34
C ILE A 90 -4.02 -20.67 -6.20
N ARG A 91 -3.54 -21.39 -7.22
CA ARG A 91 -2.51 -20.89 -8.13
C ARG A 91 -3.00 -19.69 -8.96
N ASN A 92 -4.21 -19.79 -9.52
CA ASN A 92 -4.84 -18.69 -10.27
C ASN A 92 -5.12 -17.47 -9.40
N GLU A 93 -5.51 -17.68 -8.13
CA GLU A 93 -5.65 -16.60 -7.16
C GLU A 93 -4.30 -15.90 -6.92
N ALA A 94 -3.22 -16.65 -6.67
CA ALA A 94 -1.89 -16.07 -6.49
C ALA A 94 -1.44 -15.28 -7.72
N SER A 95 -1.57 -15.84 -8.92
CA SER A 95 -1.29 -15.18 -10.19
C SER A 95 -2.05 -13.85 -10.35
N SER A 96 -3.34 -13.86 -10.01
CA SER A 96 -4.17 -12.64 -10.05
C SER A 96 -3.70 -11.57 -9.07
N HIS A 97 -3.23 -11.97 -7.88
CA HIS A 97 -2.67 -11.05 -6.89
C HIS A 97 -1.30 -10.51 -7.32
N ILE A 98 -0.44 -11.32 -7.95
CA ILE A 98 0.84 -10.88 -8.54
C ILE A 98 0.58 -9.81 -9.60
N ALA A 99 -0.34 -10.06 -10.53
CA ALA A 99 -0.69 -9.11 -11.58
C ALA A 99 -1.24 -7.79 -11.00
N TYR A 100 -2.07 -7.88 -9.95
CA TYR A 100 -2.60 -6.70 -9.25
C TYR A 100 -1.50 -5.91 -8.53
N LEU A 101 -0.65 -6.57 -7.74
CA LEU A 101 0.44 -5.92 -7.00
C LEU A 101 1.49 -5.29 -7.92
N SER A 102 1.69 -5.89 -9.11
CA SER A 102 2.60 -5.40 -10.14
C SER A 102 2.01 -4.28 -11.01
N SER A 103 0.83 -3.74 -10.64
CA SER A 103 0.18 -2.66 -11.38
C SER A 103 0.49 -1.29 -10.79
N PHE A 104 0.61 -0.30 -11.67
CA PHE A 104 0.70 1.10 -11.24
C PHE A 104 -0.56 1.55 -10.50
N ASP A 105 -1.74 1.04 -10.87
CA ASP A 105 -3.01 1.28 -10.16
C ASP A 105 -2.91 0.94 -8.68
N PHE A 106 -2.35 -0.24 -8.36
CA PHE A 106 -2.14 -0.65 -6.96
C PHE A 106 -1.16 0.29 -6.27
N ALA A 107 0.00 0.53 -6.87
CA ALA A 107 1.03 1.37 -6.28
C ALA A 107 0.51 2.79 -5.99
N PHE A 108 -0.19 3.41 -6.95
CA PHE A 108 -0.79 4.73 -6.81
C PHE A 108 -1.84 4.75 -5.71
N THR A 109 -2.81 3.83 -5.76
CA THR A 109 -3.89 3.74 -4.77
C THR A 109 -3.36 3.49 -3.36
N MET A 110 -2.33 2.65 -3.23
CA MET A 110 -1.71 2.34 -1.95
C MET A 110 -1.06 3.58 -1.33
N HIS A 111 -0.28 4.34 -2.10
CA HIS A 111 0.35 5.58 -1.61
C HIS A 111 -0.68 6.66 -1.28
N LEU A 112 -1.74 6.79 -2.09
CA LEU A 112 -2.82 7.75 -1.85
C LEU A 112 -3.53 7.44 -0.53
N MET A 113 -3.88 6.17 -0.33
CA MET A 113 -4.52 5.72 0.90
C MET A 113 -3.59 5.85 2.10
N LEU A 114 -2.29 5.59 1.97
CA LEU A 114 -1.31 5.82 3.04
C LEU A 114 -1.24 7.30 3.44
N ALA A 115 -1.28 8.23 2.48
CA ALA A 115 -1.24 9.66 2.77
C ALA A 115 -2.49 10.11 3.57
N ILE A 116 -3.68 9.74 3.10
CA ILE A 116 -4.95 10.11 3.74
C ILE A 116 -5.09 9.42 5.11
N LEU A 117 -4.88 8.10 5.15
CA LEU A 117 -5.02 7.34 6.38
C LEU A 117 -3.94 7.71 7.40
N GLY A 118 -2.74 8.11 6.98
CA GLY A 118 -1.69 8.60 7.88
C GLY A 118 -2.15 9.85 8.63
N ILE A 119 -2.64 10.86 7.92
CA ILE A 119 -3.14 12.11 8.51
C ILE A 119 -4.29 11.84 9.48
N THR A 120 -5.28 11.03 9.07
CA THR A 120 -6.42 10.69 9.94
C THR A 120 -6.03 9.78 11.11
N HIS A 121 -5.01 8.93 10.95
CA HIS A 121 -4.47 8.10 12.02
C HIS A 121 -3.82 8.94 13.11
N ASP A 122 -3.01 9.93 12.73
CA ASP A 122 -2.34 10.85 13.67
C ASP A 122 -3.37 11.64 14.48
N LEU A 123 -4.42 12.17 13.82
CA LEU A 123 -5.54 12.79 14.52
C LEU A 123 -6.21 11.82 15.50
N SER A 124 -6.51 10.60 15.05
CA SER A 124 -7.12 9.58 15.89
C SER A 124 -6.28 9.25 17.13
N GLN A 125 -4.95 9.20 17.00
CA GLN A 125 -4.06 8.97 18.14
C GLN A 125 -4.01 10.19 19.07
N ALA A 126 -3.95 11.39 18.52
CA ALA A 126 -3.91 12.63 19.30
C ALA A 126 -5.20 12.83 20.12
N LEU A 127 -6.37 12.52 19.55
CA LEU A 127 -7.67 12.62 20.22
C LEU A 127 -7.89 11.54 21.29
N GLN A 128 -7.19 10.41 21.22
CA GLN A 128 -7.33 9.31 22.20
C GLN A 128 -6.44 9.50 23.44
N LYS A 129 -5.63 10.56 23.50
CA LYS A 129 -4.83 10.85 24.70
C LYS A 129 -5.73 11.25 25.87
N ARG A 130 -5.38 10.79 27.08
CA ARG A 130 -6.21 10.98 28.29
C ARG A 130 -6.27 12.42 28.77
N ASP A 131 -5.33 13.26 28.35
CA ASP A 131 -5.17 14.66 28.74
C ASP A 131 -5.79 15.65 27.73
N GLN A 132 -6.65 15.18 26.82
CA GLN A 132 -7.31 16.07 25.86
C GLN A 132 -8.45 16.87 26.46
N ASN A 133 -8.50 18.15 26.08
CA ASN A 133 -9.62 19.04 26.32
C ASN A 133 -10.26 19.49 25.00
N ILE A 134 -11.45 20.08 25.08
CA ILE A 134 -12.22 20.43 23.89
C ILE A 134 -11.52 21.48 23.00
N ALA A 135 -10.78 22.43 23.59
CA ALA A 135 -10.07 23.46 22.83
C ALA A 135 -8.94 22.83 22.00
N ASN A 136 -8.11 22.00 22.64
CA ASN A 136 -7.03 21.27 21.97
C ASN A 136 -7.57 20.32 20.90
N ALA A 137 -8.69 19.64 21.16
CA ALA A 137 -9.33 18.76 20.19
C ALA A 137 -9.79 19.53 18.93
N MET A 138 -10.35 20.74 19.11
CA MET A 138 -10.75 21.60 17.99
C MET A 138 -9.54 22.07 17.16
N ASP A 139 -8.43 22.42 17.81
CA ASP A 139 -7.19 22.80 17.12
C ASP A 139 -6.59 21.62 16.35
N LEU A 140 -6.64 20.40 16.90
CA LEU A 140 -6.22 19.19 16.20
C LEU A 140 -7.06 18.92 14.95
N VAL A 141 -8.39 19.05 15.04
CA VAL A 141 -9.30 18.89 13.89
C VAL A 141 -9.01 19.95 12.82
N LYS A 142 -8.82 21.22 13.22
CA LYS A 142 -8.48 22.31 12.30
C LYS A 142 -7.15 22.06 11.60
N THR A 143 -6.13 21.63 12.34
CA THR A 143 -4.80 21.31 11.79
C THR A 143 -4.90 20.14 10.81
N THR A 144 -5.63 19.08 11.16
CA THR A 144 -5.81 17.91 10.29
C THR A 144 -6.53 18.27 9.00
N LYS A 145 -7.56 19.13 9.09
CA LYS A 145 -8.26 19.65 7.91
C LYS A 145 -7.30 20.40 6.99
N GLN A 146 -6.46 21.28 7.54
CA GLN A 146 -5.46 22.01 6.76
C GLN A 146 -4.46 21.07 6.10
N GLN A 147 -4.00 20.02 6.80
CA GLN A 147 -3.10 19.01 6.22
C GLN A 147 -3.74 18.27 5.03
N LEU A 148 -5.01 17.89 5.13
CA LEU A 148 -5.74 17.27 4.01
C LEU A 148 -5.95 18.24 2.84
N GLU A 149 -6.23 19.51 3.12
CA GLU A 149 -6.37 20.55 2.09
C GLU A 149 -5.04 20.80 1.36
N THR A 150 -3.92 20.88 2.09
CA THR A 150 -2.57 20.99 1.52
C THR A 150 -2.22 19.75 0.71
N MET A 151 -2.51 18.54 1.21
CA MET A 151 -2.32 17.31 0.46
C MET A 151 -3.11 17.36 -0.86
N ARG A 152 -4.36 17.81 -0.85
CA ARG A 152 -5.17 17.89 -2.08
C ARG A 152 -4.67 18.96 -3.06
N LYS A 153 -4.25 20.14 -2.59
CA LYS A 153 -3.78 21.23 -3.47
C LYS A 153 -2.39 20.98 -4.03
N ASP A 154 -1.45 20.63 -3.16
CA ASP A 154 -0.01 20.66 -3.46
C ASP A 154 0.64 19.27 -3.34
N GLY A 155 -0.11 18.25 -2.93
CA GLY A 155 0.42 16.91 -2.68
C GLY A 155 0.55 16.01 -3.91
N TRP A 156 0.08 16.43 -5.09
CA TRP A 156 0.12 15.61 -6.32
C TRP A 156 1.55 15.17 -6.66
N ASP A 157 2.48 16.11 -6.78
CA ASP A 157 3.86 15.81 -7.18
C ASP A 157 4.57 14.95 -6.13
N THR A 158 4.30 15.20 -4.85
CA THR A 158 4.84 14.38 -3.75
C THR A 158 4.32 12.95 -3.80
N LEU A 159 3.02 12.78 -4.03
CA LEU A 159 2.40 11.47 -4.17
C LEU A 159 2.99 10.73 -5.37
N MET A 160 3.02 11.39 -6.53
CA MET A 160 3.50 10.80 -7.77
C MET A 160 4.97 10.40 -7.68
N HIS A 161 5.81 11.24 -7.07
CA HIS A 161 7.21 10.90 -6.81
C HIS A 161 7.33 9.66 -5.92
N LYS A 162 6.62 9.60 -4.79
CA LYS A 162 6.63 8.42 -3.91
C LYS A 162 6.18 7.15 -4.64
N THR A 163 5.10 7.24 -5.43
CA THR A 163 4.60 6.11 -6.23
C THR A 163 5.62 5.67 -7.28
N SER A 164 6.25 6.61 -8.00
CA SER A 164 7.26 6.29 -9.03
C SER A 164 8.48 5.62 -8.41
N THR A 165 9.03 6.18 -7.34
CA THR A 165 10.17 5.59 -6.62
C THR A 165 9.87 4.19 -6.10
N PHE A 166 8.66 3.97 -5.59
CA PHE A 166 8.22 2.62 -5.21
C PHE A 166 8.15 1.68 -6.41
N CYS A 167 7.58 2.14 -7.53
CA CYS A 167 7.47 1.33 -8.74
C CYS A 167 8.85 0.95 -9.29
N GLU A 168 9.76 1.91 -9.41
CA GLU A 168 11.14 1.70 -9.85
C GLU A 168 11.87 0.70 -8.96
N LYS A 169 11.75 0.86 -7.64
CA LYS A 169 12.36 -0.05 -6.66
C LYS A 169 11.89 -1.50 -6.83
N HIS A 170 10.62 -1.69 -7.17
CA HIS A 170 9.98 -3.02 -7.24
C HIS A 170 9.76 -3.52 -8.68
N GLY A 171 10.37 -2.87 -9.68
CA GLY A 171 10.27 -3.29 -11.08
C GLY A 171 8.87 -3.12 -11.72
N ILE A 172 8.02 -2.28 -11.13
CA ILE A 172 6.68 -1.97 -11.66
C ILE A 172 6.81 -0.92 -12.75
N SER A 173 6.19 -1.17 -13.92
CA SER A 173 6.19 -0.21 -15.02
C SER A 173 5.39 1.05 -14.66
N VAL A 174 6.02 2.22 -14.76
CA VAL A 174 5.35 3.52 -14.63
C VAL A 174 4.85 3.96 -16.02
N PRO A 175 3.53 4.15 -16.21
CA PRO A 175 3.00 4.63 -17.48
C PRO A 175 3.41 6.09 -17.72
N SER A 176 3.58 6.49 -18.98
CA SER A 176 3.71 7.91 -19.29
C SER A 176 2.37 8.60 -19.08
N MET A 177 2.38 9.73 -18.37
CA MET A 177 1.17 10.49 -18.04
C MET A 177 0.47 11.06 -19.28
N SER A 178 1.20 11.23 -20.39
CA SER A 178 0.65 11.64 -21.68
C SER A 178 -0.03 10.51 -22.46
N ASP A 179 0.22 9.25 -22.08
CA ASP A 179 -0.29 8.10 -22.84
C ASP A 179 -1.78 7.91 -22.62
N LYS A 180 -2.41 7.22 -23.57
CA LYS A 180 -3.82 6.86 -23.49
C LYS A 180 -4.03 5.83 -22.39
N TRP A 181 -4.85 6.19 -21.41
CA TRP A 181 -5.35 5.29 -20.39
C TRP A 181 -6.50 4.44 -20.95
N ALA A 182 -6.49 3.15 -20.64
CA ALA A 182 -7.58 2.24 -20.94
C ALA A 182 -7.83 1.30 -19.76
N PRO A 183 -9.11 1.10 -19.36
CA PRO A 183 -9.42 0.17 -18.28
C PRO A 183 -9.13 -1.28 -18.71
N LEU A 184 -8.39 -2.01 -17.88
CA LEU A 184 -8.11 -3.43 -18.06
C LEU A 184 -9.44 -4.23 -18.14
N GLY A 185 -9.59 -5.04 -19.20
CA GLY A 185 -10.70 -5.99 -19.34
C GLY A 185 -12.02 -5.46 -19.91
N ARG A 186 -12.11 -4.19 -20.35
CA ARG A 186 -13.32 -3.68 -21.05
C ARG A 186 -13.13 -3.57 -22.57
N PRO A 187 -14.14 -3.93 -23.37
CA PRO A 187 -14.11 -3.69 -24.81
C PRO A 187 -13.95 -2.20 -25.13
N ARG A 188 -13.03 -1.85 -26.05
CA ARG A 188 -12.72 -0.47 -26.45
C ARG A 188 -13.85 0.26 -27.22
N ARG A 189 -15.04 -0.32 -27.33
CA ARG A 189 -16.15 0.31 -28.04
C ARG A 189 -16.74 1.41 -27.16
N ASN A 190 -16.55 2.66 -27.57
CA ASN A 190 -17.18 3.86 -27.01
C ASN A 190 -16.60 4.38 -25.67
N VAL A 191 -15.31 4.16 -25.39
CA VAL A 191 -14.64 4.82 -24.25
C VAL A 191 -14.00 6.11 -24.75
N GLU A 192 -14.33 7.25 -24.14
CA GLU A 192 -13.61 8.51 -24.39
C GLU A 192 -12.11 8.30 -24.19
N GLU A 193 -11.29 8.77 -25.14
CA GLU A 193 -9.84 8.72 -24.98
C GLU A 193 -9.43 9.62 -23.81
N ARG A 194 -8.92 9.00 -22.74
CA ARG A 194 -8.41 9.70 -21.56
C ARG A 194 -6.91 9.47 -21.45
N SER A 195 -6.18 10.45 -20.94
CA SER A 195 -4.77 10.26 -20.57
C SER A 195 -4.64 9.62 -19.19
N TYR A 196 -3.49 9.03 -18.92
CA TYR A 196 -3.12 8.58 -17.57
C TYR A 196 -3.11 9.75 -16.57
N ASP A 197 -2.66 10.95 -16.97
CA ASP A 197 -2.74 12.16 -16.14
C ASP A 197 -4.20 12.46 -15.75
N PHE A 198 -5.11 12.49 -16.73
CA PHE A 198 -6.52 12.78 -16.46
C PHE A 198 -7.10 11.76 -15.49
N HIS A 199 -6.86 10.47 -15.71
CA HIS A 199 -7.39 9.41 -14.85
C HIS A 199 -6.89 9.53 -13.41
N TYR A 200 -5.57 9.55 -13.19
CA TYR A 200 -5.03 9.53 -11.82
C TYR A 200 -5.17 10.88 -11.12
N ARG A 201 -4.91 11.98 -11.82
CA ARG A 201 -4.93 13.31 -11.21
C ARG A 201 -6.34 13.84 -11.02
N ILE A 202 -7.18 13.74 -12.05
CA ILE A 202 -8.51 14.34 -12.02
C ILE A 202 -9.52 13.36 -11.43
N GLU A 203 -9.61 12.14 -11.97
CA GLU A 203 -10.69 11.21 -11.58
C GLU A 203 -10.44 10.53 -10.23
N ILE A 204 -9.18 10.30 -9.85
CA ILE A 204 -8.86 9.63 -8.59
C ILE A 204 -8.41 10.65 -7.53
N PHE A 205 -7.33 11.38 -7.78
CA PHE A 205 -6.70 12.22 -6.75
C PHE A 205 -7.58 13.39 -6.29
N TYR A 206 -8.20 14.13 -7.22
CA TYR A 206 -9.06 15.27 -6.85
C TYR A 206 -10.49 14.89 -6.42
N THR A 207 -10.93 13.66 -6.71
CA THR A 207 -12.27 13.19 -6.31
C THR A 207 -12.34 12.78 -4.83
N ILE A 208 -11.19 12.52 -4.21
CA ILE A 208 -11.07 12.09 -2.81
C ILE A 208 -10.82 13.29 -1.89
#